data_AF-A0A3N5JZ64-F1
#
_entry.id   AF-A0A3N5JZ64-F1
#
_cell.length_a   1.000
_cell.length_b   1.000
_cell.length_c   1.000
_cell.angle_alpha   90.00
_cell.angle_beta   90.00
_cell.angle_gamma   90.00
#
_symmetry.space_group_name_H-M   'P 1'
#
loop_
_entity.id
_entity.type
_entity.pdbx_description
1 polymer ?
#
loop_
_entity_poly.entity_id
_entity_poly.type
_entity_poly.pdbx_seq_one_letter_code
_entity_poly.pdbx_strand_id
1 'polypeptide(L)'
;MQKGLITKTIFVFILLILAVYSLYPTFQFGDLQKKEIAQTNKIQSLTNLTKGDIEEGLVKGNLEAKIHQVAGETSPQQETLSAAKELLSLNNKVNRVERRSIKLGLDLQGGTYLVYEADLPKLLRTLAKNQDERLNEIIDASQAKVEQEGLDFFVVLVDNFRERDVEMNRYFGRKGETNDKIVEDLKREAEDAVDRTLEVLRNRIDQFGVSEPMLTKQGSN
;
A
#
# COMPACT_ATOMS: atom_id res chain seq x y z
N MET A 1 -44.80 -6.28 -44.25
CA MET A 1 -43.63 -6.82 -43.50
C MET A 1 -42.75 -5.77 -42.83
N GLN A 2 -42.62 -4.52 -43.33
CA GLN A 2 -41.66 -3.55 -42.77
C GLN A 2 -42.05 -2.90 -41.42
N LYS A 3 -43.34 -2.73 -41.10
CA LYS A 3 -43.77 -2.05 -39.85
C LYS A 3 -43.27 -2.73 -38.58
N GLY A 4 -43.19 -4.07 -38.56
CA GLY A 4 -42.65 -4.82 -37.42
C GLY A 4 -41.14 -4.75 -37.27
N LEU A 5 -40.40 -4.36 -38.32
CA LEU A 5 -38.96 -4.15 -38.27
C LEU A 5 -38.65 -2.75 -37.69
N ILE A 6 -39.43 -1.74 -38.07
CA ILE A 6 -39.28 -0.35 -37.61
C ILE A 6 -39.52 -0.23 -36.09
N THR A 7 -40.54 -0.91 -35.55
CA THR A 7 -40.81 -0.91 -34.10
C THR A 7 -39.70 -1.59 -33.30
N LYS A 8 -39.13 -2.69 -33.81
CA LYS A 8 -37.97 -3.35 -33.20
C LYS A 8 -36.73 -2.46 -33.20
N THR A 9 -36.45 -1.74 -34.31
CA THR A 9 -35.31 -0.82 -34.37
C THR A 9 -35.45 0.36 -33.42
N ILE A 10 -36.66 0.92 -33.27
CA ILE A 10 -36.93 1.99 -32.29
C ILE A 10 -36.71 1.50 -30.87
N PHE A 11 -37.18 0.28 -30.55
CA PHE A 11 -36.99 -0.32 -29.23
C PHE A 11 -35.51 -0.54 -28.89
N VAL A 12 -34.72 -1.03 -29.85
CA VAL A 12 -33.26 -1.17 -29.69
C VAL A 12 -32.60 0.19 -29.44
N PHE A 13 -33.03 1.24 -30.14
CA PHE A 13 -32.48 2.59 -29.95
C PHE A 13 -32.77 3.15 -28.56
N ILE A 14 -33.99 2.93 -28.05
CA ILE A 14 -34.38 3.33 -26.69
C ILE A 14 -33.52 2.59 -25.65
N LEU A 15 -33.28 1.29 -25.84
CA LEU A 15 -32.39 0.51 -24.97
C LEU A 15 -30.95 1.03 -25.00
N LEU A 16 -30.46 1.42 -26.18
CA LEU A 16 -29.11 1.96 -26.34
C LEU A 16 -28.96 3.31 -25.63
N ILE A 17 -29.96 4.19 -25.75
CA ILE A 17 -30.00 5.47 -25.02
C ILE A 17 -30.03 5.24 -23.51
N LEU A 18 -30.85 4.28 -23.02
CA LEU A 18 -30.90 3.92 -21.61
C LEU A 18 -29.56 3.37 -21.10
N ALA A 19 -28.88 2.55 -21.89
CA ALA A 19 -27.57 2.01 -21.55
C ALA A 19 -26.51 3.13 -21.42
N VAL A 20 -26.48 4.07 -22.37
CA VAL A 20 -25.58 5.24 -22.32
C VAL A 20 -25.90 6.13 -21.12
N TYR A 21 -27.19 6.36 -20.84
CA TYR A 21 -27.62 7.12 -19.66
C TYR A 21 -27.19 6.45 -18.34
N SER A 22 -27.25 5.12 -18.28
CA SER A 22 -26.81 4.34 -17.12
C SER A 22 -25.30 4.39 -16.90
N LEU A 23 -24.50 4.41 -17.98
CA LEU A 23 -23.03 4.47 -17.88
C LEU A 23 -22.48 5.87 -17.62
N TYR A 24 -23.23 6.93 -17.95
CA TYR A 24 -22.77 8.32 -17.86
C TYR A 24 -22.22 8.72 -16.46
N PRO A 25 -22.85 8.36 -15.32
CA PRO A 25 -22.30 8.64 -14.00
C PRO A 25 -20.93 8.01 -13.76
N THR A 26 -20.66 6.82 -14.32
CA THR A 26 -19.39 6.11 -14.16
C THR A 26 -18.23 6.87 -14.81
N PHE A 27 -18.44 7.43 -16.00
CA PHE A 27 -17.42 8.27 -16.64
C PHE A 27 -17.19 9.57 -15.87
N GLN A 28 -18.27 10.21 -15.39
CA GLN A 28 -18.16 11.42 -14.60
C GLN A 28 -17.43 11.19 -13.26
N PHE A 29 -17.61 10.02 -12.66
CA PHE A 29 -16.96 9.66 -11.40
C PHE A 29 -15.43 9.70 -11.50
N GLY A 30 -14.86 9.09 -12.55
CA GLY A 30 -13.41 9.04 -12.74
C GLY A 30 -12.76 10.42 -12.88
N ASP A 31 -13.41 11.34 -13.60
CA ASP A 31 -12.92 12.72 -13.75
C ASP A 31 -13.01 13.52 -12.44
N LEU A 32 -14.04 13.27 -11.62
CA LEU A 32 -14.19 13.93 -10.33
C LEU A 32 -13.16 13.42 -9.32
N GLN A 33 -12.90 12.10 -9.27
CA GLN A 33 -11.86 11.52 -8.41
C GLN A 33 -10.47 12.06 -8.75
N LYS A 34 -10.13 12.19 -10.04
CA LYS A 34 -8.84 12.79 -10.46
C LYS A 34 -8.67 14.22 -9.93
N LYS A 35 -9.74 15.03 -9.96
CA LYS A 35 -9.72 16.40 -9.46
C LYS A 35 -9.62 16.45 -7.93
N GLU A 36 -10.32 15.56 -7.23
CA GLU A 36 -10.23 15.42 -5.77
C GLU A 36 -8.81 15.03 -5.35
N ILE A 37 -8.21 14.02 -5.99
CA ILE A 37 -6.83 13.58 -5.74
C ILE A 37 -5.83 14.73 -6.01
N ALA A 38 -6.01 15.48 -7.10
CA ALA A 38 -5.16 16.62 -7.41
C ALA A 38 -5.23 17.70 -6.33
N GLN A 39 -6.43 17.99 -5.80
CA GLN A 39 -6.61 18.95 -4.71
C GLN A 39 -6.07 18.43 -3.38
N THR A 40 -6.25 17.14 -3.05
CA THR A 40 -5.61 16.51 -1.90
C THR A 40 -4.10 16.65 -1.98
N ASN A 41 -3.48 16.30 -3.13
CA ASN A 41 -2.04 16.44 -3.34
C ASN A 41 -1.60 17.92 -3.22
N LYS A 42 -2.41 18.87 -3.71
CA LYS A 42 -2.14 20.31 -3.53
C LYS A 42 -2.09 20.69 -2.04
N ILE A 43 -3.07 20.25 -1.25
CA ILE A 43 -3.09 20.49 0.20
C ILE A 43 -1.89 19.84 0.88
N GLN A 44 -1.50 18.62 0.49
CA GLN A 44 -0.29 17.96 1.01
C GLN A 44 1.00 18.69 0.65
N SER A 45 1.10 19.31 -0.53
CA SER A 45 2.29 20.09 -0.87
C SER A 45 2.38 21.40 -0.07
N LEU A 46 1.25 21.92 0.40
CA LEU A 46 1.13 23.17 1.15
C LEU A 46 1.12 22.96 2.67
N THR A 47 0.97 21.73 3.14
CA THR A 47 0.82 21.38 4.56
C THR A 47 1.56 20.07 4.86
N ASN A 48 2.09 19.89 6.07
CA ASN A 48 2.70 18.62 6.48
C ASN A 48 1.66 17.52 6.80
N LEU A 49 0.45 17.58 6.24
CA LEU A 49 -0.62 16.61 6.49
C LEU A 49 -0.48 15.38 5.58
N THR A 50 -0.63 14.20 6.17
CA THR A 50 -0.68 12.94 5.39
C THR A 50 -2.03 12.79 4.68
N LYS A 51 -2.12 11.90 3.68
CA LYS A 51 -3.39 11.61 2.99
C LYS A 51 -4.45 11.11 3.98
N GLY A 52 -4.05 10.26 4.91
CA GLY A 52 -4.92 9.74 5.97
C GLY A 52 -5.47 10.83 6.88
N ASP A 53 -4.66 11.85 7.20
CA ASP A 53 -5.12 12.96 8.02
C ASP A 53 -6.17 13.83 7.33
N ILE A 54 -6.03 14.00 6.01
CA ILE A 54 -6.96 14.77 5.18
C ILE A 54 -8.27 14.00 5.01
N GLU A 55 -8.19 12.69 4.71
CA GLU A 55 -9.35 11.81 4.59
C GLU A 55 -10.14 11.73 5.90
N GLU A 56 -9.46 11.58 7.04
CA GLU A 56 -10.09 11.63 8.34
C GLU A 56 -10.84 12.96 8.56
N GLY A 57 -10.21 14.06 8.15
CA GLY A 57 -10.78 15.40 8.20
C GLY A 57 -12.04 15.55 7.36
N LEU A 58 -12.06 14.95 6.17
CA LEU A 58 -13.19 14.95 5.25
C LEU A 58 -14.37 14.13 5.80
N VAL A 59 -14.09 12.98 6.41
CA VAL A 59 -15.12 12.10 6.99
C VAL A 59 -15.73 12.71 8.26
N LYS A 60 -14.89 13.28 9.13
CA LYS A 60 -15.33 13.89 10.39
C LYS A 60 -15.84 15.32 10.23
N GLY A 61 -15.70 15.92 9.04
CA GLY A 61 -16.13 17.29 8.75
C GLY A 61 -15.31 18.37 9.44
N ASN A 62 -14.11 18.04 9.93
CA ASN A 62 -13.22 18.94 10.66
C ASN A 62 -11.93 19.27 9.88
N LEU A 63 -11.88 18.98 8.58
CA LEU A 63 -10.72 19.25 7.73
C LEU A 63 -10.24 20.71 7.81
N GLU A 64 -11.16 21.67 7.77
CA GLU A 64 -10.81 23.10 7.89
C GLU A 64 -10.11 23.40 9.22
N ALA A 65 -10.59 22.83 10.33
CA ALA A 65 -9.98 23.03 11.66
C ALA A 65 -8.59 22.37 11.75
N LYS A 66 -8.42 21.18 11.16
CA LYS A 66 -7.14 20.45 11.13
C LYS A 66 -6.10 21.18 10.28
N ILE A 67 -6.52 21.76 9.15
CA ILE A 67 -5.68 22.63 8.33
C ILE A 67 -5.35 23.93 9.08
N HIS A 68 -6.29 24.54 9.81
CA HIS A 68 -6.01 25.72 10.63
C HIS A 68 -4.96 25.47 11.72
N GLN A 69 -4.96 24.28 12.32
CA GLN A 69 -3.99 23.90 13.36
C GLN A 69 -2.58 23.70 12.80
N VAL A 70 -2.46 23.14 11.58
CA VAL A 70 -1.17 22.80 10.97
C VAL A 70 -0.61 23.92 10.07
N ALA A 71 -1.47 24.67 9.40
CA ALA A 71 -1.09 25.79 8.53
C ALA A 71 -0.74 27.08 9.30
N GLY A 72 -0.79 27.05 10.64
CA GLY A 72 -0.32 28.14 11.49
C GLY A 72 1.16 28.49 11.28
N GLU A 73 1.93 27.61 10.64
CA GLU A 73 3.39 27.74 10.54
C GLU A 73 3.96 27.86 9.11
N THR A 74 3.24 27.57 8.01
CA THR A 74 3.95 27.26 6.73
C THR A 74 3.39 27.72 5.38
N SER A 75 2.23 28.39 5.21
CA SER A 75 1.77 28.85 3.87
C SER A 75 0.63 29.88 3.89
N PRO A 76 0.33 30.58 2.77
CA PRO A 76 -0.73 31.61 2.72
C PRO A 76 -2.08 31.03 3.14
N GLN A 77 -2.55 31.41 4.33
CA GLN A 77 -3.74 30.86 4.99
C GLN A 77 -5.03 30.95 4.15
N GLN A 78 -5.07 31.86 3.17
CA GLN A 78 -6.22 32.06 2.31
C GLN A 78 -6.28 31.05 1.16
N GLU A 79 -5.13 30.63 0.63
CA GLU A 79 -5.07 29.65 -0.47
C GLU A 79 -5.35 28.23 0.04
N THR A 80 -4.82 27.88 1.20
CA THR A 80 -5.06 26.57 1.85
C THR A 80 -6.53 26.40 2.27
N LEU A 81 -7.15 27.45 2.81
CA LEU A 81 -8.56 27.44 3.17
C LEU A 81 -9.49 27.37 1.95
N SER A 82 -9.13 28.06 0.86
CA SER A 82 -9.87 27.97 -0.41
C SER A 82 -9.78 26.56 -0.99
N ALA A 83 -8.58 25.95 -0.99
CA ALA A 83 -8.37 24.59 -1.44
C ALA A 83 -9.15 23.57 -0.59
N ALA A 84 -9.22 23.77 0.73
CA ALA A 84 -10.00 22.91 1.64
C ALA A 84 -11.51 22.95 1.33
N LYS A 85 -12.06 24.15 1.11
CA LYS A 85 -13.48 24.34 0.71
C LYS A 85 -13.78 23.71 -0.64
N GLU A 86 -12.87 23.91 -1.60
CA GLU A 86 -12.97 23.30 -2.92
C GLU A 86 -12.98 21.77 -2.78
N LEU A 87 -12.06 21.20 -2.00
CA LEU A 87 -11.97 19.76 -1.74
C LEU A 87 -13.25 19.22 -1.09
N LEU A 88 -13.81 19.90 -0.08
CA LEU A 88 -15.08 19.52 0.54
C LEU A 88 -16.24 19.51 -0.46
N SER A 89 -16.28 20.49 -1.36
CA SER A 89 -17.31 20.55 -2.41
C SER A 89 -17.15 19.42 -3.44
N LEU A 90 -15.90 19.09 -3.79
CA LEU A 90 -15.59 17.97 -4.68
C LEU A 90 -15.95 16.64 -4.04
N ASN A 91 -15.54 16.39 -2.79
CA ASN A 91 -15.86 15.17 -2.04
C ASN A 91 -17.38 14.93 -1.99
N ASN A 92 -18.17 15.96 -1.67
CA ASN A 92 -19.63 15.85 -1.68
C ASN A 92 -20.22 15.52 -3.07
N LYS A 93 -19.59 16.01 -4.14
CA LYS A 93 -19.98 15.73 -5.52
C LYS A 93 -19.56 14.31 -5.93
N VAL A 94 -18.34 13.89 -5.59
CA VAL A 94 -17.80 12.54 -5.79
C VAL A 94 -18.72 11.53 -5.12
N ASN A 95 -19.00 11.67 -3.82
CA ASN A 95 -19.91 10.80 -3.07
C ASN A 95 -21.30 10.65 -3.70
N ARG A 96 -21.81 11.70 -4.35
CA ARG A 96 -23.13 11.66 -5.00
C ARG A 96 -23.09 10.89 -6.32
N VAL A 97 -22.03 11.08 -7.09
CA VAL A 97 -21.83 10.41 -8.38
C VAL A 97 -21.43 8.95 -8.16
N GLU A 98 -20.62 8.66 -7.14
CA GLU A 98 -20.20 7.31 -6.75
C GLU A 98 -21.40 6.39 -6.51
N ARG A 99 -22.40 6.84 -5.74
CA ARG A 99 -23.62 6.08 -5.45
C ARG A 99 -24.44 5.74 -6.69
N ARG A 100 -24.24 6.46 -7.80
CA ARG A 100 -24.90 6.24 -9.10
C ARG A 100 -23.97 5.60 -10.12
N SER A 101 -22.69 5.50 -9.81
CA SER A 101 -21.67 4.89 -10.66
C SER A 101 -21.67 3.38 -10.48
N ILE A 102 -21.24 2.68 -11.53
CA ILE A 102 -20.98 1.24 -11.45
C ILE A 102 -19.66 1.06 -10.72
N LYS A 103 -19.65 0.22 -9.68
CA LYS A 103 -18.41 -0.14 -8.98
C LYS A 103 -17.51 -0.90 -9.96
N LEU A 104 -16.41 -0.27 -10.34
CA LEU A 104 -15.38 -0.87 -11.18
C LEU A 104 -14.66 -1.95 -10.35
N GLY A 105 -14.42 -3.12 -10.94
CA GLY A 105 -13.51 -4.10 -10.34
C GLY A 105 -12.06 -3.59 -10.38
N LEU A 106 -11.17 -4.20 -9.59
CA LEU A 106 -9.75 -3.83 -9.53
C LEU A 106 -9.08 -3.79 -10.92
N ASP A 107 -9.52 -4.69 -11.82
CA ASP A 107 -9.06 -4.79 -13.21
C ASP A 107 -9.18 -3.46 -13.98
N LEU A 108 -10.28 -2.71 -13.77
CA LEU A 108 -10.53 -1.43 -14.43
C LEU A 108 -10.01 -0.22 -13.63
N GLN A 109 -9.47 -0.43 -12.43
CA GLN A 109 -8.88 0.62 -11.59
C GLN A 109 -7.36 0.77 -11.77
N GLY A 110 -6.74 -0.10 -12.58
CA GLY A 110 -5.30 -0.12 -12.79
C GLY A 110 -4.60 -0.87 -11.65
N GLY A 111 -3.95 -1.99 -11.98
CA GLY A 111 -3.46 -2.98 -11.01
C GLY A 111 -2.63 -2.42 -9.85
N THR A 112 -2.79 -3.03 -8.68
CA THR A 112 -2.03 -2.69 -7.46
C THR A 112 -0.56 -3.06 -7.62
N TYR A 113 0.35 -2.14 -7.28
CA TYR A 113 1.78 -2.41 -7.12
C TYR A 113 2.11 -2.56 -5.65
N LEU A 114 2.69 -3.69 -5.25
CA LEU A 114 3.09 -3.99 -3.88
C LEU A 114 4.57 -4.33 -3.85
N VAL A 115 5.31 -3.70 -2.94
CA VAL A 115 6.71 -4.02 -2.64
C VAL A 115 6.72 -4.82 -1.34
N TYR A 116 7.44 -5.93 -1.33
CA TYR A 116 7.51 -6.84 -0.19
C TYR A 116 8.96 -7.03 0.25
N GLU A 117 9.15 -7.03 1.56
CA GLU A 117 10.41 -7.37 2.22
C GLU A 117 10.12 -8.41 3.30
N ALA A 118 11.09 -9.27 3.58
CA ALA A 118 10.99 -10.21 4.69
C ALA A 118 11.15 -9.47 6.01
N ASP A 119 10.30 -9.78 6.99
CA ASP A 119 10.54 -9.39 8.39
C ASP A 119 11.68 -10.27 8.95
N LEU A 120 12.91 -9.78 8.80
CA LEU A 120 14.13 -10.50 9.18
C LEU A 120 14.18 -10.79 10.70
N PRO A 121 13.90 -9.84 11.61
CA PRO A 121 13.84 -10.13 13.04
C PRO A 121 12.87 -11.26 13.39
N LYS A 122 11.66 -11.24 12.82
CA LYS A 122 10.66 -12.28 13.07
C LYS A 122 11.07 -13.63 12.48
N LEU A 123 11.64 -13.62 11.28
CA LEU A 123 12.17 -14.80 10.62
C LEU A 123 13.27 -15.46 11.47
N LEU A 124 14.28 -14.70 11.88
CA LEU A 124 15.39 -15.22 12.68
C LEU A 124 14.91 -15.87 13.98
N ARG A 125 13.97 -15.24 14.69
CA ARG A 125 13.39 -15.85 15.89
C ARG A 125 12.77 -17.21 15.58
N THR A 126 12.09 -17.33 14.44
CA THR A 126 11.42 -18.57 14.01
C THR A 126 12.42 -19.66 13.58
N LEU A 127 13.54 -19.27 12.95
CA LEU A 127 14.58 -20.20 12.49
C LEU A 127 15.56 -20.63 13.58
N ALA A 128 15.66 -19.87 14.67
CA ALA A 128 16.59 -20.17 15.75
C ALA A 128 16.24 -21.51 16.42
N LYS A 129 17.24 -22.36 16.58
CA LYS A 129 17.12 -23.65 17.29
C LYS A 129 16.70 -23.48 18.75
N ASN A 130 17.14 -22.40 19.36
CA ASN A 130 16.81 -22.03 20.74
C ASN A 130 16.53 -20.52 20.79
N GLN A 131 15.43 -20.13 21.42
CA GLN A 131 15.11 -18.72 21.68
C GLN A 131 15.45 -18.42 23.14
N ASP A 132 16.46 -17.61 23.36
CA ASP A 132 16.80 -17.08 24.68
C ASP A 132 16.83 -15.54 24.65
N GLU A 133 16.87 -14.94 25.84
CA GLU A 133 16.88 -13.48 25.99
C GLU A 133 18.08 -12.85 25.27
N ARG A 134 19.24 -13.51 25.31
CA ARG A 134 20.46 -13.05 24.62
C ARG A 134 20.31 -12.98 23.11
N LEU A 135 19.68 -13.99 22.48
CA LEU A 135 19.38 -13.93 21.05
C LEU A 135 18.43 -12.78 20.72
N ASN A 136 17.40 -12.61 21.54
CA ASN A 136 16.40 -11.58 21.34
C ASN A 136 17.05 -10.19 21.39
N GLU A 137 17.90 -9.94 22.39
CA GLU A 137 18.69 -8.70 22.51
C GLU A 137 19.60 -8.46 21.29
N ILE A 138 20.26 -9.51 20.78
CA ILE A 138 21.11 -9.41 19.58
C ILE A 138 20.29 -9.00 18.35
N ILE A 139 19.13 -9.63 18.15
CA ILE A 139 18.25 -9.33 17.01
C ILE A 139 17.71 -7.90 17.12
N ASP A 140 17.25 -7.49 18.30
CA ASP A 140 16.68 -6.15 18.50
C ASP A 140 17.75 -5.06 18.39
N ALA A 141 18.96 -5.30 18.90
CA ALA A 141 20.09 -4.39 18.71
C ALA A 141 20.51 -4.28 17.24
N SER A 142 20.45 -5.40 16.50
CA SER A 142 20.76 -5.41 15.07
C SER A 142 19.73 -4.60 14.28
N GLN A 143 18.44 -4.78 14.58
CA GLN A 143 17.35 -4.01 13.96
C GLN A 143 17.50 -2.50 14.23
N ALA A 144 17.73 -2.12 15.49
CA ALA A 144 17.87 -0.72 15.85
C ALA A 144 19.08 -0.05 15.16
N LYS A 145 20.18 -0.78 14.99
CA LYS A 145 21.38 -0.26 14.29
C LYS A 145 21.16 -0.12 12.79
N VAL A 146 20.44 -1.06 12.16
CA VAL A 146 20.03 -0.94 10.75
C VAL A 146 19.13 0.27 10.52
N GLU A 147 18.17 0.52 11.41
CA GLU A 147 17.28 1.68 11.32
C GLU A 147 18.02 3.02 11.46
N GLN A 148 19.12 3.05 12.22
CA GLN A 148 19.92 4.26 12.43
C GLN A 148 20.95 4.49 11.32
N GLU A 149 21.62 3.45 10.86
CA GLU A 149 22.79 3.55 9.96
C GLU A 149 22.47 3.17 8.50
N GLY A 150 21.34 2.52 8.23
CA GLY A 150 20.93 2.12 6.88
C GLY A 150 21.80 1.02 6.26
N LEU A 151 22.43 0.19 7.08
CA LEU A 151 23.32 -0.90 6.65
C LEU A 151 22.56 -2.21 6.36
N ASP A 152 23.20 -3.15 5.66
CA ASP A 152 22.67 -4.51 5.47
C ASP A 152 22.48 -5.22 6.81
N PHE A 153 21.29 -5.79 7.00
CA PHE A 153 20.90 -6.42 8.26
C PHE A 153 21.80 -7.58 8.65
N PHE A 154 22.23 -8.41 7.71
CA PHE A 154 23.07 -9.57 8.01
C PHE A 154 24.50 -9.19 8.35
N VAL A 155 25.03 -8.10 7.76
CA VAL A 155 26.31 -7.52 8.16
C VAL A 155 26.25 -7.08 9.62
N VAL A 156 25.25 -6.29 9.97
CA VAL A 156 25.03 -5.79 11.33
C VAL A 156 24.79 -6.94 12.32
N LEU A 157 24.08 -7.98 11.90
CA LEU A 157 23.83 -9.17 12.71
C LEU A 157 25.13 -9.88 13.08
N VAL A 158 25.99 -10.16 12.09
CA VAL A 158 27.29 -10.82 12.32
C VAL A 158 28.15 -10.00 13.27
N ASP A 159 28.17 -8.68 13.11
CA ASP A 159 28.94 -7.79 13.98
C ASP A 159 28.41 -7.82 15.42
N ASN A 160 27.09 -7.79 15.62
CA ASN A 160 26.50 -7.90 16.97
C ASN A 160 26.79 -9.24 17.66
N PHE A 161 26.85 -10.34 16.90
CA PHE A 161 27.29 -11.65 17.40
C PHE A 161 28.76 -11.65 17.82
N ARG A 162 29.63 -11.05 17.00
CA ARG A 162 31.08 -10.92 17.29
C ARG A 162 31.35 -10.04 18.50
N GLU A 163 30.70 -8.87 18.58
CA GLU A 163 30.87 -7.92 19.69
C GLU A 163 30.50 -8.52 21.04
N ARG A 164 29.51 -9.42 21.07
CA ARG A 164 29.04 -10.08 22.30
C ARG A 164 29.72 -11.42 22.57
N ASP A 165 30.71 -11.81 21.77
CA ASP A 165 31.40 -13.11 21.87
C ASP A 165 30.42 -14.30 21.87
N VAL A 166 29.54 -14.32 20.85
CA VAL A 166 28.52 -15.37 20.66
C VAL A 166 28.71 -16.05 19.33
N GLU A 167 28.81 -17.38 19.36
CA GLU A 167 28.83 -18.18 18.13
C GLU A 167 27.43 -18.27 17.50
N MET A 168 27.31 -17.91 16.23
CA MET A 168 26.05 -18.04 15.47
C MET A 168 25.58 -19.50 15.36
N ASN A 169 26.51 -20.45 15.42
CA ASN A 169 26.27 -21.90 15.40
C ASN A 169 25.36 -22.37 16.55
N ARG A 170 25.31 -21.63 17.65
CA ARG A 170 24.42 -21.91 18.78
C ARG A 170 22.94 -21.81 18.39
N TYR A 171 22.62 -20.90 17.47
CA TYR A 171 21.23 -20.57 17.11
C TYR A 171 20.86 -21.05 15.71
N PHE A 172 21.74 -20.85 14.74
CA PHE A 172 21.39 -21.01 13.32
C PHE A 172 22.21 -22.10 12.62
N GLY A 173 23.49 -22.27 12.98
CA GLY A 173 24.40 -23.20 12.28
C GLY A 173 24.58 -24.58 12.93
N ARG A 174 25.38 -25.44 12.30
CA ARG A 174 25.88 -26.71 12.88
C ARG A 174 27.27 -26.52 13.48
N LYS A 175 27.71 -27.44 14.35
CA LYS A 175 29.06 -27.36 14.93
C LYS A 175 30.14 -27.32 13.84
N GLY A 176 31.00 -26.30 13.85
CA GLY A 176 32.09 -26.12 12.88
C GLY A 176 31.71 -25.42 11.57
N GLU A 177 30.48 -24.93 11.44
CA GLU A 177 30.04 -24.11 10.32
C GLU A 177 30.53 -22.67 10.43
N THR A 178 30.88 -22.01 9.33
CA THR A 178 31.34 -20.63 9.34
C THR A 178 30.15 -19.66 9.38
N ASN A 179 30.35 -18.48 9.99
CA ASN A 179 29.31 -17.43 10.02
C ASN A 179 28.84 -17.05 8.61
N ASP A 180 29.74 -16.99 7.63
CA ASP A 180 29.39 -16.64 6.25
C ASP A 180 28.39 -17.63 5.64
N LYS A 181 28.60 -18.92 5.87
CA LYS A 181 27.68 -19.96 5.40
C LYS A 181 26.33 -19.90 6.13
N ILE A 182 26.35 -19.62 7.43
CA ILE A 182 25.11 -19.42 8.21
C ILE A 182 24.33 -18.23 7.64
N VAL A 183 25.00 -17.12 7.34
CA VAL A 183 24.37 -15.94 6.73
C VAL A 183 23.80 -16.26 5.36
N GLU A 184 24.52 -17.01 4.52
CA GLU A 184 24.03 -17.47 3.22
C GLU A 184 22.74 -18.29 3.36
N ASP A 185 22.71 -19.25 4.29
CA ASP A 185 21.53 -20.06 4.58
C ASP A 185 20.34 -19.22 5.08
N LEU A 186 20.59 -18.23 5.95
CA LEU A 186 19.56 -17.33 6.45
C LEU A 186 19.03 -16.39 5.37
N LYS A 187 19.89 -15.90 4.46
CA LYS A 187 19.47 -15.11 3.29
C LYS A 187 18.55 -15.90 2.39
N ARG A 188 18.91 -17.16 2.10
CA ARG A 188 18.07 -18.07 1.31
C ARG A 188 16.71 -18.31 1.97
N GLU A 189 16.67 -18.58 3.28
CA GLU A 189 15.38 -18.79 3.97
C GLU A 189 14.54 -17.50 4.01
N ALA A 190 15.17 -16.32 4.02
CA ALA A 190 14.46 -15.05 3.88
C ALA A 190 13.83 -14.89 2.49
N GLU A 191 14.56 -15.23 1.43
CA GLU A 191 14.02 -15.24 0.07
C GLU A 191 12.86 -16.23 -0.07
N ASP A 192 13.02 -17.45 0.45
CA ASP A 192 11.97 -18.48 0.44
C ASP A 192 10.73 -18.04 1.23
N ALA A 193 10.91 -17.32 2.34
CA ALA A 193 9.80 -16.80 3.13
C ALA A 193 8.99 -15.74 2.36
N VAL A 194 9.65 -14.87 1.58
CA VAL A 194 8.98 -13.93 0.68
C VAL A 194 8.20 -14.68 -0.40
N ASP A 195 8.81 -15.68 -1.01
CA ASP A 195 8.17 -16.44 -2.09
C ASP A 195 6.95 -17.24 -1.61
N ARG A 196 7.02 -17.87 -0.42
CA ARG A 196 5.86 -18.51 0.24
C ARG A 196 4.75 -17.50 0.56
N THR A 197 5.12 -16.31 1.03
CA THR A 197 4.14 -15.25 1.34
C THR A 197 3.44 -14.78 0.07
N LEU A 198 4.20 -14.63 -1.01
CA LEU A 198 3.68 -14.27 -2.33
C LEU A 198 2.66 -15.29 -2.84
N GLU A 199 2.95 -16.59 -2.68
CA GLU A 199 2.03 -17.66 -3.05
C GLU A 199 0.72 -17.60 -2.25
N VAL A 200 0.80 -17.40 -0.93
CA VAL A 200 -0.39 -17.26 -0.07
C VAL A 200 -1.21 -16.03 -0.46
N LEU A 201 -0.56 -14.91 -0.75
CA LEU A 201 -1.24 -13.69 -1.17
C LEU A 201 -1.91 -13.86 -2.53
N ARG A 202 -1.24 -14.49 -3.50
CA ARG A 202 -1.83 -14.82 -4.81
C ARG A 202 -3.08 -15.68 -4.64
N ASN A 203 -2.99 -16.77 -3.88
CA ASN A 203 -4.12 -17.66 -3.60
C ASN A 203 -5.28 -16.93 -2.91
N ARG A 204 -4.99 -15.99 -1.99
CA ARG A 204 -6.03 -15.16 -1.35
C ARG A 204 -6.69 -14.22 -2.35
N ILE A 205 -5.91 -13.55 -3.19
CA ILE A 205 -6.41 -12.63 -4.21
C ILE A 205 -7.30 -13.39 -5.20
N ASP A 206 -6.88 -14.58 -5.63
CA ASP A 206 -7.67 -15.46 -6.51
C ASP A 206 -8.99 -15.88 -5.86
N GLN A 207 -8.99 -16.19 -4.55
CA GLN A 207 -10.21 -16.52 -3.79
C GLN A 207 -11.20 -15.35 -3.69
N PHE A 208 -10.74 -14.10 -3.80
CA PHE A 208 -11.60 -12.92 -3.88
C PHE A 208 -12.05 -12.60 -5.31
N GLY A 209 -11.68 -13.43 -6.30
CA GLY A 209 -12.17 -13.32 -7.68
C GLY A 209 -11.59 -12.14 -8.45
N VAL A 210 -10.36 -11.74 -8.14
CA VAL A 210 -9.68 -10.60 -8.75
C VAL A 210 -8.65 -11.08 -9.76
N SER A 211 -8.62 -10.48 -10.96
CA SER A 211 -7.61 -10.80 -11.99
C SER A 211 -6.19 -10.53 -11.49
N GLU A 212 -5.27 -11.46 -11.78
CA GLU A 212 -3.90 -11.49 -11.25
C GLU A 212 -3.18 -10.12 -11.30
N PRO A 213 -2.73 -9.56 -10.16
CA PRO A 213 -1.85 -8.40 -10.19
C PRO A 213 -0.49 -8.78 -10.78
N MET A 214 0.12 -7.88 -11.55
CA MET A 214 1.49 -8.05 -12.05
C MET A 214 2.47 -7.90 -10.87
N LEU A 215 2.87 -9.03 -10.29
CA LEU A 215 3.78 -9.10 -9.15
C LEU A 215 5.22 -9.16 -9.66
N THR A 216 6.05 -8.18 -9.29
CA THR A 216 7.48 -8.18 -9.62
C THR A 216 8.28 -8.07 -8.33
N LYS A 217 9.09 -9.10 -8.03
CA LYS A 217 10.06 -9.08 -6.93
C LYS A 217 11.13 -8.02 -7.22
N GLN A 218 11.33 -7.09 -6.29
CA GLN A 218 12.44 -6.14 -6.31
C GLN A 218 13.42 -6.56 -5.20
N GLY A 219 14.70 -6.74 -5.55
CA GLY A 219 15.76 -7.07 -4.59
C GLY A 219 16.77 -8.11 -5.10
N SER A 220 17.95 -7.64 -5.47
CA SER A 220 19.21 -8.40 -5.54
C SER A 220 20.33 -7.37 -5.50
N ASN A 221 20.58 -6.80 -4.32
CA ASN A 221 21.79 -6.04 -4.03
C ASN A 221 22.27 -6.46 -2.64
#